data_AF-A0A6P8ZZZ4-F1
#
_entry.id   AF-A0A6P8ZZZ4-F1
#
_cell.length_a   1.000
_cell.length_b   1.000
_cell.length_c   1.000
_cell.angle_alpha   90.00
_cell.angle_beta   90.00
_cell.angle_gamma   90.00
#
_symmetry.space_group_name_H-M   'P 1'
#
loop_
_entity.id
_entity.type
_entity.pdbx_description
1 polymer ?
#
loop_
_entity_poly.entity_id
_entity_poly.type
_entity_poly.pdbx_seq_one_letter_code
_entity_poly.pdbx_strand_id
1 'polypeptide(L)'
;MFERRRCLTAFIIILIGCTGVYLNTMSDHNSPELPFLSDSDAINYVESSKLMVLISNKEENIFRKIQDTYGLNATCVSDEDVSKRIADVQAACTRDQHVVAISVGNFESSDPPDMQPYTQIARDQNYIVSVVNGPENLLPDYIGWHLNEADSCMLGLCAHALLEDLLKTVPEFCSDFRNYSQGETIPEMLKFYQLADSNHNGMLHCTAKYFGSSPDESSKEYFREVKGNITMNFETTVIGIVFTPRTFGARLKLSQEQLKLWGGDDDGKAKMKTVLKNEIARSNEDDRVSSLNSAMAHHSIQCDSNNLATTDSKLPMKKKSARYFPNSQASLVYLTTKSEEDPDFHPVSGRGSRAHMTLGIAPGESAVTTGYDLLEVVKLEEEEKDWPTYPTTRGWLRDYGENRWVLYMKNKITVETLFAGVYSVS
;
A
#
# COMPACT_ATOMS: atom_id res chain seq x y z
N MET A 1 10.54 -82.61 -1.44
CA MET A 1 11.29 -81.33 -1.55
C MET A 1 10.49 -80.26 -0.83
N PHE A 2 11.18 -79.49 0.02
CA PHE A 2 10.76 -78.55 1.06
C PHE A 2 9.53 -77.66 0.76
N GLU A 3 8.50 -77.59 1.62
CA GLU A 3 8.35 -76.76 2.85
C GLU A 3 7.98 -75.30 2.52
N ARG A 4 6.77 -74.79 2.83
CA ARG A 4 6.36 -73.98 4.01
C ARG A 4 5.06 -73.24 3.64
N ARG A 5 4.14 -72.76 4.49
CA ARG A 5 3.80 -72.85 5.92
C ARG A 5 2.36 -72.31 6.05
N ARG A 6 1.60 -72.90 6.97
CA ARG A 6 0.27 -72.45 7.45
C ARG A 6 0.40 -71.16 8.29
N CYS A 7 -0.63 -70.32 8.35
CA CYS A 7 -1.52 -70.22 9.52
C CYS A 7 -2.48 -69.02 9.46
N LEU A 8 -3.71 -69.34 9.84
CA LEU A 8 -4.85 -68.49 10.16
C LEU A 8 -4.61 -67.80 11.51
N THR A 9 -4.89 -66.49 11.65
CA THR A 9 -5.10 -65.88 12.98
C THR A 9 -6.14 -64.77 12.91
N ALA A 10 -7.22 -64.97 13.65
CA ALA A 10 -8.25 -64.00 13.98
C ALA A 10 -7.70 -62.90 14.91
N PHE A 11 -8.15 -61.66 14.73
CA PHE A 11 -7.91 -60.59 15.71
C PHE A 11 -9.20 -60.25 16.46
N ILE A 12 -9.09 -60.38 17.77
CA ILE A 12 -10.06 -60.14 18.82
C ILE A 12 -10.08 -58.64 19.15
N ILE A 13 -11.28 -58.09 19.30
CA ILE A 13 -11.56 -56.75 19.82
C ILE A 13 -11.27 -56.73 21.32
N ILE A 14 -10.39 -55.83 21.78
CA ILE A 14 -10.22 -55.48 23.19
C ILE A 14 -10.44 -53.98 23.34
N LEU A 15 -11.56 -53.63 23.98
CA LEU A 15 -11.86 -52.32 24.53
C LEU A 15 -11.19 -52.22 25.90
N ILE A 16 -10.19 -51.35 26.05
CA ILE A 16 -9.69 -50.91 27.36
C ILE A 16 -10.01 -49.43 27.48
N GLY A 17 -10.95 -49.13 28.39
CA GLY A 17 -11.15 -47.79 28.91
C GLY A 17 -10.04 -47.48 29.92
N CYS A 18 -9.31 -46.39 29.67
CA CYS A 18 -8.46 -45.74 30.65
C CYS A 18 -8.96 -44.32 30.87
N THR A 19 -9.53 -44.11 32.05
CA THR A 19 -9.80 -42.81 32.67
C THR A 19 -8.48 -42.06 32.86
N GLY A 20 -8.20 -41.12 31.95
CA GLY A 20 -7.15 -40.13 32.11
C GLY A 20 -7.71 -38.87 32.77
N VAL A 21 -7.26 -38.62 33.99
CA VAL A 21 -7.44 -37.36 34.71
C VAL A 21 -6.81 -36.23 33.88
N TYR A 22 -7.62 -35.40 33.24
CA TYR A 22 -7.17 -34.13 32.69
C TYR A 22 -6.89 -33.19 33.87
N LEU A 23 -5.61 -33.06 34.21
CA LEU A 23 -5.11 -31.88 34.91
C LEU A 23 -5.39 -30.69 33.99
N ASN A 24 -6.38 -29.88 34.36
CA ASN A 24 -6.53 -28.51 33.88
C ASN A 24 -5.24 -27.76 34.25
N THR A 25 -4.26 -27.77 33.35
CA THR A 25 -3.32 -26.66 33.25
C THR A 25 -4.18 -25.44 32.93
N MET A 26 -4.25 -24.51 33.88
CA MET A 26 -4.84 -23.21 33.66
C MET A 26 -4.33 -22.67 32.33
N SER A 27 -5.25 -22.49 31.39
CA SER A 27 -4.98 -21.95 30.07
C SER A 27 -4.22 -20.65 30.27
N ASP A 28 -2.98 -20.63 29.79
CA ASP A 28 -2.27 -19.42 29.44
C ASP A 28 -3.25 -18.46 28.79
N HIS A 29 -3.18 -17.19 29.18
CA HIS A 29 -3.83 -16.12 28.45
C HIS A 29 -3.51 -16.30 26.97
N ASN A 30 -4.50 -16.72 26.17
CA ASN A 30 -4.36 -16.86 24.73
C ASN A 30 -4.03 -15.47 24.18
N SER A 31 -2.73 -15.17 24.05
CA SER A 31 -2.27 -14.01 23.29
C SER A 31 -2.99 -14.07 21.94
N PRO A 32 -3.53 -12.94 21.45
CA PRO A 32 -4.24 -12.91 20.18
C PRO A 32 -3.35 -13.57 19.13
N GLU A 33 -3.94 -14.49 18.37
CA GLU A 33 -3.24 -15.19 17.32
C GLU A 33 -2.82 -14.16 16.26
N LEU A 34 -1.53 -14.05 16.00
CA LEU A 34 -0.98 -13.05 15.07
C LEU A 34 -1.04 -13.65 13.67
N PRO A 35 -1.77 -13.06 12.71
CA PRO A 35 -1.97 -13.65 11.39
C PRO A 35 -0.67 -14.03 10.68
N PHE A 36 0.34 -13.14 10.66
CA PHE A 36 1.64 -13.44 10.08
C PHE A 36 2.45 -14.56 10.78
N LEU A 37 1.94 -15.18 11.84
CA LEU A 37 2.59 -16.31 12.52
C LEU A 37 1.73 -17.58 12.50
N SER A 38 0.54 -17.54 11.91
CA SER A 38 -0.46 -18.60 12.04
C SER A 38 -1.25 -18.85 10.77
N ASP A 39 -1.54 -17.80 10.00
CA ASP A 39 -2.25 -17.86 8.74
C ASP A 39 -1.28 -18.12 7.59
N SER A 40 -1.55 -19.14 6.79
CA SER A 40 -0.63 -19.57 5.72
C SER A 40 -0.44 -18.50 4.66
N ASP A 41 -1.49 -17.75 4.32
CA ASP A 41 -1.44 -16.77 3.24
C ASP A 41 -0.68 -15.53 3.71
N ALA A 42 -0.88 -15.11 4.96
CA ALA A 42 -0.07 -14.08 5.60
C ALA A 42 1.41 -14.47 5.71
N ILE A 43 1.72 -15.72 6.11
CA ILE A 43 3.10 -16.22 6.17
C ILE A 43 3.74 -16.19 4.78
N ASN A 44 3.08 -16.74 3.76
CA ASN A 44 3.58 -16.77 2.39
C ASN A 44 3.82 -15.36 1.83
N TYR A 45 2.92 -14.42 2.12
CA TYR A 45 3.09 -13.03 1.72
C TYR A 45 4.30 -12.38 2.40
N VAL A 46 4.48 -12.59 3.71
CA VAL A 46 5.62 -12.03 4.44
C VAL A 46 6.94 -12.69 4.00
N GLU A 47 6.94 -13.98 3.68
CA GLU A 47 8.11 -14.66 3.08
C GLU A 47 8.48 -14.13 1.70
N SER A 48 7.60 -13.42 1.02
CA SER A 48 7.85 -12.76 -0.27
C SER A 48 7.88 -11.23 -0.18
N SER A 49 7.93 -10.70 1.05
CA SER A 49 7.87 -9.28 1.36
C SER A 49 8.84 -8.90 2.49
N LYS A 50 8.74 -7.65 2.92
CA LYS A 50 9.53 -7.08 4.01
C LYS A 50 8.60 -6.55 5.09
N LEU A 51 8.66 -7.15 6.27
CA LEU A 51 7.84 -6.79 7.42
C LEU A 51 8.73 -6.39 8.61
N MET A 52 8.55 -5.17 9.11
CA MET A 52 9.13 -4.72 10.36
C MET A 52 8.05 -4.75 11.44
N VAL A 53 8.30 -5.50 12.51
CA VAL A 53 7.33 -5.68 13.60
C VAL A 53 7.86 -5.03 14.86
N LEU A 54 7.13 -4.04 15.38
CA LEU A 54 7.42 -3.40 16.67
C LEU A 54 6.60 -4.10 17.75
N ILE A 55 7.27 -4.67 18.74
CA ILE A 55 6.68 -5.51 19.77
C ILE A 55 6.81 -4.80 21.12
N SER A 56 5.69 -4.68 21.83
CA SER A 56 5.70 -4.15 23.20
C SER A 56 6.37 -5.16 24.13
N ASN A 57 7.36 -4.70 24.91
CA ASN A 57 8.16 -5.54 25.81
C ASN A 57 8.90 -6.72 25.14
N LYS A 58 9.78 -7.37 25.90
CA LYS A 58 10.45 -8.61 25.45
C LYS A 58 9.47 -9.78 25.53
N GLU A 59 8.49 -9.83 24.63
CA GLU A 59 7.63 -11.00 24.45
C GLU A 59 8.43 -12.14 23.80
N GLU A 60 9.23 -12.83 24.62
CA GLU A 60 10.14 -13.91 24.18
C GLU A 60 9.41 -15.01 23.41
N ASN A 61 8.15 -15.26 23.75
CA ASN A 61 7.26 -16.18 23.04
C ASN A 61 7.02 -15.74 21.59
N ILE A 62 6.78 -14.44 21.33
CA ILE A 62 6.60 -13.92 19.97
C ILE A 62 7.91 -14.01 19.20
N PHE A 63 9.03 -13.63 19.79
CA PHE A 63 10.34 -13.72 19.15
C PHE A 63 10.68 -15.16 18.75
N ARG A 64 10.43 -16.12 19.65
CA ARG A 64 10.60 -17.54 19.35
C ARG A 64 9.69 -17.98 18.21
N LYS A 65 8.40 -17.63 18.23
CA LYS A 65 7.47 -17.95 17.13
C LYS A 65 7.92 -17.37 15.79
N ILE A 66 8.41 -16.12 15.77
CA ILE A 66 8.95 -15.49 14.56
C ILE A 66 10.16 -16.28 14.04
N GLN A 67 11.09 -16.66 14.91
CA GLN A 67 12.25 -17.48 14.53
C GLN A 67 11.84 -18.88 14.06
N ASP A 68 10.88 -19.52 14.72
CA ASP A 68 10.38 -20.84 14.35
C ASP A 68 9.65 -20.82 12.99
N THR A 69 8.98 -19.71 12.67
CA THR A 69 8.20 -19.54 11.42
C THR A 69 9.10 -19.17 10.25
N TYR A 70 9.97 -18.17 10.41
CA TYR A 70 10.72 -17.56 9.31
C TYR A 70 12.20 -17.97 9.27
N GLY A 71 12.71 -18.62 10.32
CA GLY A 71 14.09 -19.11 10.40
C GLY A 71 15.12 -18.02 10.08
N LEU A 72 15.99 -18.32 9.11
CA LEU A 72 17.08 -17.43 8.68
C LEU A 72 16.60 -16.14 7.98
N ASN A 73 15.32 -16.05 7.64
CA ASN A 73 14.73 -14.85 7.03
C ASN A 73 14.23 -13.85 8.08
N ALA A 74 14.35 -14.17 9.38
CA ALA A 74 13.99 -13.28 10.47
C ALA A 74 15.19 -12.87 11.33
N THR A 75 15.23 -11.59 11.69
CA THR A 75 16.11 -11.07 12.75
C THR A 75 15.27 -10.49 13.88
N CYS A 76 15.55 -10.92 15.11
CA CYS A 76 14.92 -10.37 16.31
C CYS A 76 15.92 -9.52 17.11
N VAL A 77 15.55 -8.29 17.41
CA VAL A 77 16.41 -7.30 18.07
C VAL A 77 15.76 -6.86 19.40
N SER A 78 16.45 -7.11 20.52
CA SER A 78 15.97 -6.79 21.87
C SER A 78 17.03 -6.13 22.76
N ASP A 79 18.01 -5.44 22.15
CA ASP A 79 19.04 -4.73 22.90
C ASP A 79 18.43 -3.59 23.75
N GLU A 80 18.95 -3.41 24.95
CA GLU A 80 18.48 -2.37 25.88
C GLU A 80 19.10 -1.00 25.54
N ASP A 81 20.28 -1.00 24.92
CA ASP A 81 20.88 0.20 24.36
C ASP A 81 20.18 0.55 23.04
N VAL A 82 19.45 1.67 23.04
CA VAL A 82 18.70 2.17 21.88
C VAL A 82 19.60 2.38 20.66
N SER A 83 20.82 2.89 20.84
CA SER A 83 21.75 3.16 19.73
C SER A 83 22.22 1.86 19.10
N LYS A 84 22.53 0.87 19.93
CA LYS A 84 22.92 -0.47 19.45
C LYS A 84 21.74 -1.18 18.79
N ARG A 85 20.54 -1.10 19.37
CA ARG A 85 19.30 -1.62 18.78
C ARG A 85 19.05 -1.04 17.40
N ILE A 86 19.21 0.28 17.22
CA ILE A 86 19.09 0.94 15.91
C ILE A 86 20.13 0.41 14.92
N ALA A 87 21.40 0.28 15.33
CA ALA A 87 22.46 -0.24 14.48
C ALA A 87 22.19 -1.70 14.04
N ASP A 88 21.69 -2.54 14.95
CA ASP A 88 21.34 -3.94 14.66
C ASP A 88 20.16 -4.03 13.68
N VAL A 89 19.15 -3.17 13.82
CA VAL A 89 18.02 -3.06 12.87
C VAL A 89 18.51 -2.63 11.49
N GLN A 90 19.38 -1.61 11.40
CA GLN A 90 19.97 -1.18 10.14
C GLN A 90 20.81 -2.29 9.49
N ALA A 91 21.57 -3.03 10.28
CA ALA A 91 22.35 -4.17 9.80
C ALA A 91 21.45 -5.30 9.29
N ALA A 92 20.32 -5.57 9.97
CA ALA A 92 19.33 -6.54 9.52
C ALA A 92 18.69 -6.14 8.18
N CYS A 93 18.29 -4.87 8.04
CA CYS A 93 17.74 -4.34 6.79
C CYS A 93 18.77 -4.36 5.65
N THR A 94 20.05 -4.05 5.95
CA THR A 94 21.14 -4.13 4.96
C THR A 94 21.42 -5.56 4.49
N ARG A 95 21.17 -6.56 5.35
CA ARG A 95 21.19 -7.99 4.99
C ARG A 95 19.89 -8.45 4.30
N ASP A 96 18.96 -7.53 4.07
CA ASP A 96 17.72 -7.75 3.33
C ASP A 96 16.85 -8.85 3.95
N GLN A 97 16.76 -8.86 5.28
CA GLN A 97 15.96 -9.80 6.06
C GLN A 97 14.47 -9.58 5.82
N HIS A 98 13.69 -10.64 5.59
CA HIS A 98 12.26 -10.48 5.30
C HIS A 98 11.49 -9.99 6.53
N VAL A 99 11.85 -10.47 7.72
CA VAL A 99 11.24 -10.06 8.99
C VAL A 99 12.27 -9.43 9.91
N VAL A 100 12.00 -8.22 10.37
CA VAL A 100 12.79 -7.57 11.43
C VAL A 100 11.87 -7.29 12.62
N ALA A 101 12.01 -8.08 13.68
CA ALA A 101 11.23 -7.96 14.89
C ALA A 101 12.01 -7.17 15.95
N ILE A 102 11.39 -6.14 16.53
CA ILE A 102 12.06 -5.17 17.40
C ILE A 102 11.29 -5.07 18.70
N SER A 103 11.95 -5.37 19.82
CA SER A 103 11.40 -5.10 21.15
C SER A 103 11.64 -3.63 21.44
N VAL A 104 10.60 -2.80 21.36
CA VAL A 104 10.73 -1.34 21.50
C VAL A 104 10.61 -0.88 22.95
N GLY A 105 9.95 -1.65 23.82
CA GLY A 105 9.72 -1.31 25.23
C GLY A 105 8.23 -1.29 25.58
N ASN A 106 7.88 -0.80 26.76
CA ASN A 106 6.47 -0.70 27.16
C ASN A 106 5.83 0.57 26.59
N PHE A 107 4.75 0.45 25.83
CA PHE A 107 4.05 1.62 25.28
C PHE A 107 3.23 2.38 26.33
N GLU A 108 2.90 1.76 27.46
CA GLU A 108 2.10 2.35 28.54
C GLU A 108 2.97 2.98 29.64
N SER A 109 4.29 3.05 29.46
CA SER A 109 5.18 3.71 30.42
C SER A 109 4.95 5.23 30.45
N SER A 110 5.45 5.88 31.51
CA SER A 110 5.49 7.35 31.58
C SER A 110 6.36 8.01 30.51
N ASP A 111 7.25 7.22 29.90
CA ASP A 111 8.14 7.61 28.81
C ASP A 111 8.08 6.50 27.74
N PRO A 112 7.10 6.57 26.82
CA PRO A 112 6.88 5.53 25.81
C PRO A 112 8.06 5.49 24.83
N PRO A 113 8.36 4.31 24.24
CA PRO A 113 9.49 4.18 23.34
C PRO A 113 9.29 5.03 22.09
N ASP A 114 10.35 5.76 21.73
CA ASP A 114 10.40 6.45 20.47
C ASP A 114 10.49 5.45 19.30
N MET A 115 9.42 5.36 18.53
CA MET A 115 9.33 4.48 17.36
C MET A 115 9.91 5.12 16.09
N GLN A 116 10.14 6.44 16.11
CA GLN A 116 10.52 7.25 14.97
C GLN A 116 11.77 6.73 14.24
N PRO A 117 12.85 6.30 14.92
CA PRO A 117 14.01 5.76 14.22
C PRO A 117 13.69 4.47 13.44
N TYR A 118 12.83 3.61 13.99
CA TYR A 118 12.48 2.34 13.36
C TYR A 118 11.53 2.52 12.17
N THR A 119 10.51 3.36 12.32
CA THR A 119 9.58 3.67 11.22
C THR A 119 10.28 4.41 10.08
N GLN A 120 11.27 5.27 10.40
CA GLN A 120 12.13 5.90 9.39
C GLN A 120 13.02 4.88 8.65
N ILE A 121 13.68 3.97 9.35
CA ILE A 121 14.47 2.90 8.70
C ILE A 121 13.58 2.03 7.81
N ALA A 122 12.41 1.63 8.31
CA ALA A 122 11.46 0.84 7.55
C ALA A 122 11.06 1.55 6.25
N ARG A 123 10.75 2.86 6.33
CA ARG A 123 10.43 3.70 5.17
C ARG A 123 11.58 3.74 4.17
N ASP A 124 12.81 3.95 4.62
CA ASP A 124 13.98 4.06 3.75
C ASP A 124 14.35 2.72 3.09
N GLN A 125 13.92 1.60 3.67
CA GLN A 125 14.23 0.24 3.23
C GLN A 125 13.01 -0.52 2.68
N ASN A 126 11.87 0.17 2.46
CA ASN A 126 10.63 -0.40 1.92
C ASN A 126 10.03 -1.55 2.73
N TYR A 127 10.14 -1.50 4.07
CA TYR A 127 9.44 -2.43 4.96
C TYR A 127 8.01 -1.94 5.23
N ILE A 128 7.06 -2.87 5.22
CA ILE A 128 5.75 -2.67 5.83
C ILE A 128 5.95 -2.68 7.34
N VAL A 129 5.41 -1.69 8.06
CA VAL A 129 5.50 -1.62 9.51
C VAL A 129 4.23 -2.18 10.14
N SER A 130 4.37 -2.95 11.21
CA SER A 130 3.27 -3.38 12.04
C SER A 130 3.63 -3.22 13.52
N VAL A 131 2.67 -2.79 14.33
CA VAL A 131 2.81 -2.76 15.79
C VAL A 131 1.97 -3.88 16.37
N VAL A 132 2.62 -4.77 17.10
CA VAL A 132 1.99 -5.92 17.75
C VAL A 132 1.85 -5.65 19.23
N ASN A 133 0.67 -5.97 19.76
CA ASN A 133 0.29 -5.72 21.16
C ASN A 133 0.48 -4.25 21.59
N GLY A 134 0.29 -3.32 20.64
CA GLY A 134 0.21 -1.90 20.93
C GLY A 134 -1.04 -1.57 21.77
N PRO A 135 -0.99 -0.54 22.63
CA PRO A 135 -2.12 -0.14 23.44
C PRO A 135 -3.22 0.47 22.56
N GLU A 136 -4.47 0.46 23.03
CA GLU A 136 -5.62 0.85 22.19
C GLU A 136 -5.59 2.30 21.73
N ASN A 137 -4.88 3.15 22.46
CA ASN A 137 -4.69 4.56 22.16
C ASN A 137 -3.54 4.83 21.19
N LEU A 138 -2.71 3.83 20.86
CA LEU A 138 -1.66 3.94 19.86
C LEU A 138 -2.26 3.76 18.45
N LEU A 139 -2.73 4.86 17.90
CA LEU A 139 -3.30 4.89 16.55
C LEU A 139 -2.21 5.12 15.50
N PRO A 140 -2.27 4.43 14.34
CA PRO A 140 -1.50 4.81 13.18
C PRO A 140 -2.06 6.11 12.57
N ASP A 141 -1.32 6.81 11.71
CA ASP A 141 -1.89 7.93 10.94
C ASP A 141 -2.98 7.43 10.00
N TYR A 142 -2.74 6.25 9.43
CA TYR A 142 -3.70 5.53 8.62
C TYR A 142 -3.48 4.02 8.70
N ILE A 143 -4.54 3.27 8.41
CA ILE A 143 -4.50 1.82 8.22
C ILE A 143 -5.03 1.50 6.82
N GLY A 144 -4.48 0.45 6.20
CA GLY A 144 -4.83 0.10 4.84
C GLY A 144 -4.17 -1.19 4.35
N TRP A 145 -4.37 -1.47 3.07
CA TRP A 145 -3.76 -2.60 2.37
C TRP A 145 -2.48 -2.15 1.67
N HIS A 146 -1.35 -2.76 2.03
CA HIS A 146 -0.03 -2.41 1.54
C HIS A 146 0.48 -3.47 0.58
N LEU A 147 0.95 -3.04 -0.60
CA LEU A 147 1.67 -3.91 -1.52
C LEU A 147 3.10 -4.11 -1.03
N ASN A 148 3.74 -5.19 -1.47
CA ASN A 148 5.17 -5.37 -1.30
C ASN A 148 5.94 -4.51 -2.33
N GLU A 149 7.27 -4.50 -2.21
CA GLU A 149 8.13 -3.66 -3.06
C GLU A 149 8.05 -4.06 -4.55
N ALA A 150 8.06 -5.37 -4.83
CA ALA A 150 7.99 -5.89 -6.18
C ALA A 150 6.66 -5.57 -6.86
N ASP A 151 5.54 -5.82 -6.19
CA ASP A 151 4.19 -5.55 -6.67
C ASP A 151 3.93 -4.06 -6.85
N SER A 152 4.40 -3.23 -5.92
CA SER A 152 4.33 -1.76 -6.05
C SER A 152 5.04 -1.28 -7.32
N CYS A 153 6.24 -1.81 -7.57
CA CYS A 153 7.01 -1.49 -8.78
C CYS A 153 6.29 -1.98 -10.05
N MET A 154 5.80 -3.22 -10.05
CA MET A 154 5.16 -3.84 -11.20
C MET A 154 3.84 -3.14 -11.57
N LEU A 155 2.99 -2.84 -10.59
CA LEU A 155 1.75 -2.10 -10.81
C LEU A 155 2.02 -0.68 -11.32
N GLY A 156 3.02 0.02 -10.75
CA GLY A 156 3.45 1.33 -11.23
C GLY A 156 3.94 1.32 -12.68
N LEU A 157 4.79 0.35 -13.05
CA LEU A 157 5.27 0.17 -14.43
C LEU A 157 4.12 -0.17 -15.39
N CYS A 158 3.21 -1.06 -14.98
CA CYS A 158 2.04 -1.42 -15.77
C CYS A 158 1.17 -0.19 -16.06
N ALA A 159 0.86 0.60 -15.04
CA ALA A 159 0.03 1.78 -15.20
C ALA A 159 0.70 2.87 -16.04
N HIS A 160 2.01 3.08 -15.92
CA HIS A 160 2.75 3.98 -16.80
C HIS A 160 2.73 3.53 -18.26
N ALA A 161 2.90 2.23 -18.51
CA ALA A 161 2.81 1.69 -19.86
C ALA A 161 1.40 1.84 -20.45
N LEU A 162 0.35 1.70 -19.63
CA LEU A 162 -1.03 1.98 -20.03
C LEU A 162 -1.21 3.46 -20.38
N LEU A 163 -0.76 4.39 -19.53
CA LEU A 163 -0.82 5.81 -19.82
C LEU A 163 -0.12 6.16 -21.16
N GLU A 164 1.08 5.61 -21.38
CA GLU A 164 1.82 5.81 -22.63
C GLU A 164 1.07 5.25 -23.85
N ASP A 165 0.48 4.06 -23.75
CA ASP A 165 -0.33 3.46 -24.82
C ASP A 165 -1.55 4.33 -25.16
N LEU A 166 -2.27 4.81 -24.14
CA LEU A 166 -3.45 5.67 -24.34
C LEU A 166 -3.07 7.00 -25.00
N LEU A 167 -1.98 7.64 -24.57
CA LEU A 167 -1.47 8.88 -25.20
C LEU A 167 -1.09 8.68 -26.68
N LYS A 168 -0.70 7.47 -27.07
CA LYS A 168 -0.35 7.14 -28.47
C LYS A 168 -1.57 6.77 -29.32
N THR A 169 -2.58 6.15 -28.71
CA THR A 169 -3.64 5.44 -29.43
C THR A 169 -4.99 6.13 -29.40
N VAL A 170 -5.24 7.02 -28.43
CA VAL A 170 -6.50 7.77 -28.31
C VAL A 170 -6.22 9.28 -28.47
N PRO A 171 -6.44 9.85 -29.67
CA PRO A 171 -6.14 11.26 -29.96
C PRO A 171 -6.85 12.26 -29.04
N GLU A 172 -8.09 11.99 -28.67
CA GLU A 172 -8.91 12.83 -27.79
C GLU A 172 -8.30 12.91 -26.39
N PHE A 173 -7.94 11.76 -25.82
CA PHE A 173 -7.23 11.70 -24.54
C PHE A 173 -5.87 12.39 -24.61
N CYS A 174 -5.09 12.19 -25.68
CA CYS A 174 -3.81 12.86 -25.86
C CYS A 174 -3.98 14.39 -25.94
N SER A 175 -5.02 14.87 -26.61
CA SER A 175 -5.34 16.29 -26.73
C SER A 175 -5.66 16.89 -25.36
N ASP A 176 -6.58 16.26 -24.62
CA ASP A 176 -6.95 16.69 -23.27
C ASP A 176 -5.76 16.67 -22.31
N PHE A 177 -4.98 15.58 -22.34
CA PHE A 177 -3.78 15.45 -21.52
C PHE A 177 -2.77 16.56 -21.82
N ARG A 178 -2.52 16.86 -23.10
CA ARG A 178 -1.62 17.95 -23.51
C ARG A 178 -2.11 19.28 -22.95
N ASN A 179 -3.41 19.54 -22.99
CA ASN A 179 -3.99 20.81 -22.55
C ASN A 179 -3.75 21.11 -21.07
N TYR A 180 -3.85 20.12 -20.17
CA TYR A 180 -3.58 20.37 -18.76
C TYR A 180 -2.12 20.13 -18.35
N SER A 181 -1.42 19.20 -18.98
CA SER A 181 -0.02 18.89 -18.64
C SER A 181 0.98 19.88 -19.24
N GLN A 182 0.58 20.62 -20.28
CA GLN A 182 1.44 21.52 -21.07
C GLN A 182 2.66 20.82 -21.69
N GLY A 183 2.61 19.49 -21.83
CA GLY A 183 3.64 18.69 -22.48
C GLY A 183 3.42 18.59 -23.98
N GLU A 184 4.35 19.12 -24.79
CA GLU A 184 4.24 19.09 -26.26
C GLU A 184 4.41 17.67 -26.81
N THR A 185 5.31 16.91 -26.20
CA THR A 185 5.63 15.53 -26.58
C THR A 185 5.16 14.51 -25.55
N ILE A 186 4.91 13.27 -25.98
CA ILE A 186 4.53 12.16 -25.08
C ILE A 186 5.56 11.97 -23.95
N PRO A 187 6.89 11.98 -24.19
CA PRO A 187 7.87 11.90 -23.12
C PRO A 187 7.83 13.06 -22.10
N GLU A 188 7.33 14.23 -22.47
CA GLU A 188 7.11 15.35 -21.54
C GLU A 188 5.82 15.14 -20.74
N MET A 189 4.73 14.76 -21.41
CA MET A 189 3.45 14.42 -20.76
C MET A 189 3.61 13.32 -19.71
N LEU A 190 4.41 12.28 -20.00
CA LEU A 190 4.68 11.19 -19.05
C LEU A 190 5.44 11.61 -17.77
N LYS A 191 6.04 12.82 -17.76
CA LYS A 191 6.71 13.38 -16.57
C LYS A 191 5.77 14.26 -15.72
N PHE A 192 4.54 14.49 -16.20
CA PHE A 192 3.60 15.38 -15.53
C PHE A 192 3.25 14.88 -14.13
N TYR A 193 2.87 13.60 -14.03
CA TYR A 193 2.62 12.98 -12.74
C TYR A 193 3.91 12.50 -12.09
N GLN A 194 4.01 12.73 -10.79
CA GLN A 194 5.10 12.26 -9.95
C GLN A 194 4.54 11.29 -8.91
N LEU A 195 5.36 10.37 -8.41
CA LEU A 195 4.97 9.55 -7.27
C LEU A 195 4.71 10.48 -6.07
N ALA A 196 3.61 10.26 -5.36
CA ALA A 196 3.31 11.03 -4.17
C ALA A 196 4.34 10.76 -3.07
N ASP A 197 4.71 11.78 -2.28
CA ASP A 197 5.64 11.63 -1.15
C ASP A 197 5.14 10.63 -0.09
N SER A 198 3.80 10.44 -0.02
CA SER A 198 3.13 9.45 0.83
C SER A 198 3.30 8.01 0.35
N ASN A 199 3.71 7.79 -0.91
CA ASN A 199 4.09 6.48 -1.41
C ASN A 199 5.55 6.27 -1.00
N HIS A 200 5.74 5.81 0.23
CA HIS A 200 7.02 5.55 0.89
C HIS A 200 8.05 4.92 -0.06
N ASN A 201 8.86 5.76 -0.73
CA ASN A 201 9.84 5.33 -1.73
C ASN A 201 9.25 4.44 -2.86
N GLY A 202 7.99 4.71 -3.22
CA GLY A 202 7.24 4.03 -4.28
C GLY A 202 6.36 2.87 -3.81
N MET A 203 6.29 2.58 -2.51
CA MET A 203 5.39 1.56 -1.96
C MET A 203 3.92 2.01 -2.10
N LEU A 204 3.15 1.23 -2.86
CA LEU A 204 1.73 1.48 -3.11
C LEU A 204 0.88 0.92 -1.97
N HIS A 205 -0.18 1.63 -1.64
CA HIS A 205 -1.14 1.22 -0.61
C HIS A 205 -2.53 1.75 -0.94
N CYS A 206 -3.54 1.07 -0.40
CA CYS A 206 -4.90 1.55 -0.35
C CYS A 206 -5.28 1.87 1.08
N THR A 207 -5.53 3.15 1.37
CA THR A 207 -5.94 3.60 2.70
C THR A 207 -7.38 3.19 2.97
N ALA A 208 -7.59 2.39 4.01
CA ALA A 208 -8.92 2.04 4.51
C ALA A 208 -9.49 3.12 5.42
N LYS A 209 -8.68 3.69 6.32
CA LYS A 209 -9.07 4.81 7.19
C LYS A 209 -7.87 5.68 7.51
N TYR A 210 -8.05 7.00 7.41
CA TYR A 210 -7.13 8.00 7.94
C TYR A 210 -7.64 8.46 9.33
N PHE A 211 -6.74 8.52 10.30
CA PHE A 211 -7.03 8.91 11.69
C PHE A 211 -6.71 10.39 11.94
N GLY A 212 -5.69 10.92 11.25
CA GLY A 212 -5.25 12.31 11.42
C GLY A 212 -4.63 12.59 12.79
N SER A 213 -4.30 13.86 13.04
CA SER A 213 -3.59 14.30 14.26
C SER A 213 -4.48 14.43 15.49
N SER A 214 -5.80 14.35 15.34
CA SER A 214 -6.76 14.48 16.45
C SER A 214 -7.95 13.55 16.22
N PRO A 215 -7.75 12.23 16.39
CA PRO A 215 -8.77 11.23 16.14
C PRO A 215 -9.91 11.34 17.17
N ASP A 216 -11.15 11.37 16.66
CA ASP A 216 -12.35 11.32 17.49
C ASP A 216 -12.63 9.90 18.02
N GLU A 217 -13.63 9.77 18.91
CA GLU A 217 -13.95 8.47 19.52
C GLU A 217 -14.46 7.46 18.48
N SER A 218 -15.12 7.92 17.40
CA SER A 218 -15.55 7.04 16.31
C SER A 218 -14.36 6.40 15.59
N SER A 219 -13.28 7.16 15.40
CA SER A 219 -12.06 6.67 14.78
C SER A 219 -11.33 5.68 15.70
N LYS A 220 -11.32 5.92 17.01
CA LYS A 220 -10.78 4.96 17.99
C LYS A 220 -11.58 3.66 18.01
N GLU A 221 -12.91 3.75 18.00
CA GLU A 221 -13.78 2.57 17.97
C GLU A 221 -13.55 1.73 16.72
N TYR A 222 -13.51 2.37 15.55
CA TYR A 222 -13.15 1.72 14.31
C TYR A 222 -11.81 0.97 14.42
N PHE A 223 -10.78 1.60 15.02
CA PHE A 223 -9.48 0.92 15.19
C PHE A 223 -9.58 -0.30 16.10
N ARG A 224 -10.34 -0.23 17.21
CA ARG A 224 -10.57 -1.38 18.10
C ARG A 224 -11.20 -2.55 17.37
N GLU A 225 -12.12 -2.29 16.44
CA GLU A 225 -12.77 -3.31 15.63
C GLU A 225 -11.83 -3.96 14.61
N VAL A 226 -10.96 -3.17 13.96
CA VAL A 226 -10.12 -3.69 12.86
C VAL A 226 -8.74 -4.16 13.29
N LYS A 227 -8.20 -3.75 14.46
CA LYS A 227 -6.81 -4.03 14.87
C LYS A 227 -6.44 -5.51 14.89
N GLY A 228 -7.40 -6.39 15.15
CA GLY A 228 -7.18 -7.84 15.13
C GLY A 228 -6.86 -8.42 13.75
N ASN A 229 -7.11 -7.65 12.68
CA ASN A 229 -6.85 -8.03 11.30
C ASN A 229 -5.49 -7.51 10.80
N ILE A 230 -4.76 -6.76 11.62
CA ILE A 230 -3.42 -6.28 11.25
C ILE A 230 -2.53 -7.50 10.99
N THR A 231 -1.76 -7.43 9.91
CA THR A 231 -0.96 -8.51 9.31
C THR A 231 -1.74 -9.63 8.62
N MET A 232 -3.06 -9.53 8.46
CA MET A 232 -3.79 -10.42 7.56
C MET A 232 -3.46 -10.10 6.10
N ASN A 233 -3.34 -11.14 5.29
CA ASN A 233 -3.20 -11.03 3.85
C ASN A 233 -4.57 -10.94 3.15
N PHE A 234 -4.62 -10.19 2.05
CA PHE A 234 -5.79 -10.04 1.21
C PHE A 234 -5.41 -9.96 -0.28
N GLU A 235 -6.10 -10.73 -1.11
CA GLU A 235 -6.12 -10.49 -2.55
C GLU A 235 -6.94 -9.21 -2.84
N THR A 236 -6.31 -8.25 -3.52
CA THR A 236 -6.90 -6.99 -3.94
C THR A 236 -7.06 -6.95 -5.45
N THR A 237 -8.24 -6.52 -5.93
CA THR A 237 -8.54 -6.46 -7.36
C THR A 237 -8.52 -5.03 -7.89
N VAL A 238 -7.67 -4.74 -8.87
CA VAL A 238 -7.70 -3.51 -9.68
C VAL A 238 -8.62 -3.71 -10.88
N ILE A 239 -9.60 -2.81 -11.02
CA ILE A 239 -10.64 -2.89 -12.06
C ILE A 239 -10.53 -1.78 -13.12
N GLY A 240 -9.78 -0.72 -12.82
CA GLY A 240 -9.56 0.36 -13.78
C GLY A 240 -8.51 1.34 -13.32
N ILE A 241 -8.14 2.27 -14.21
CA ILE A 241 -7.25 3.38 -13.92
C ILE A 241 -8.02 4.68 -14.13
N VAL A 242 -8.05 5.54 -13.13
CA VAL A 242 -8.62 6.89 -13.22
C VAL A 242 -7.52 7.89 -13.54
N PHE A 243 -7.77 8.80 -14.46
CA PHE A 243 -6.89 9.91 -14.84
C PHE A 243 -7.65 11.22 -14.73
N THR A 244 -7.08 12.20 -14.03
CA THR A 244 -7.59 13.57 -13.92
C THR A 244 -6.42 14.55 -14.03
N PRO A 245 -6.66 15.85 -14.24
CA PRO A 245 -5.59 16.84 -14.20
C PRO A 245 -4.80 16.86 -12.89
N ARG A 246 -5.38 16.35 -11.79
CA ARG A 246 -4.80 16.36 -10.45
C ARG A 246 -4.03 15.09 -10.14
N THR A 247 -4.55 13.92 -10.54
CA THR A 247 -3.99 12.63 -10.15
C THR A 247 -4.21 11.56 -11.21
N PHE A 248 -3.49 10.45 -11.10
CA PHE A 248 -3.95 9.19 -11.65
C PHE A 248 -3.76 8.05 -10.64
N GLY A 249 -4.69 7.10 -10.65
CA GLY A 249 -4.77 6.06 -9.63
C GLY A 249 -5.42 4.78 -10.12
N ALA A 250 -5.06 3.68 -9.48
CA ALA A 250 -5.71 2.39 -9.67
C ALA A 250 -7.01 2.36 -8.84
N ARG A 251 -8.13 2.10 -9.51
CA ARG A 251 -9.43 1.87 -8.88
C ARG A 251 -9.53 0.42 -8.44
N LEU A 252 -9.95 0.22 -7.19
CA LEU A 252 -10.06 -1.11 -6.59
C LEU A 252 -11.51 -1.56 -6.48
N LYS A 253 -11.70 -2.88 -6.55
CA LYS A 253 -12.92 -3.56 -6.12
C LYS A 253 -12.60 -4.35 -4.86
N LEU A 254 -13.07 -3.85 -3.72
CA LEU A 254 -12.89 -4.53 -2.44
C LEU A 254 -13.77 -5.79 -2.36
N SER A 255 -13.22 -6.86 -1.79
CA SER A 255 -13.97 -8.07 -1.45
C SER A 255 -14.94 -7.82 -0.28
N GLN A 256 -15.85 -8.76 0.00
CA GLN A 256 -16.76 -8.62 1.14
C GLN A 256 -16.03 -8.58 2.49
N GLU A 257 -14.91 -9.30 2.62
CA GLU A 257 -14.09 -9.26 3.83
C GLU A 257 -13.35 -7.92 3.95
N GLN A 258 -12.79 -7.41 2.85
CA GLN A 258 -12.16 -6.09 2.83
C GLN A 258 -13.16 -4.97 3.13
N LEU A 259 -14.39 -5.08 2.63
CA LEU A 259 -15.46 -4.13 2.93
C LEU A 259 -15.81 -4.09 4.41
N LYS A 260 -15.70 -5.21 5.16
CA LYS A 260 -15.90 -5.18 6.63
C LYS A 260 -14.87 -4.29 7.32
N LEU A 261 -13.64 -4.27 6.80
CA LEU A 261 -12.53 -3.46 7.29
C LEU A 261 -12.49 -2.04 6.68
N TRP A 262 -13.44 -1.67 5.83
CA TRP A 262 -13.43 -0.37 5.17
C TRP A 262 -14.00 0.72 6.10
N GLY A 263 -13.18 1.73 6.38
CA GLY A 263 -13.55 2.94 7.14
C GLY A 263 -13.51 4.23 6.32
N GLY A 264 -13.43 4.14 4.99
CA GLY A 264 -13.27 5.30 4.12
C GLY A 264 -14.53 6.15 4.07
N ASP A 265 -14.35 7.47 3.90
CA ASP A 265 -15.46 8.39 3.64
C ASP A 265 -15.82 8.34 2.15
N ASP A 266 -16.80 7.48 1.83
CA ASP A 266 -17.37 7.29 0.49
C ASP A 266 -18.42 8.37 0.14
N ASP A 267 -18.92 9.10 1.13
CA ASP A 267 -19.93 10.15 0.92
C ASP A 267 -19.31 11.44 0.38
N GLY A 268 -18.02 11.69 0.62
CA GLY A 268 -17.25 12.83 0.10
C GLY A 268 -17.77 14.21 0.55
N LYS A 269 -18.82 14.26 1.39
CA LYS A 269 -19.59 15.47 1.70
C LYS A 269 -18.81 16.52 2.51
N ALA A 270 -17.75 16.13 3.22
CA ALA A 270 -17.07 17.03 4.15
C ALA A 270 -15.96 17.90 3.52
N LYS A 271 -15.30 17.48 2.43
CA LYS A 271 -14.14 18.20 1.85
C LYS A 271 -14.31 18.67 0.40
N MET A 272 -15.28 18.13 -0.36
CA MET A 272 -15.63 18.64 -1.71
C MET A 272 -16.00 20.13 -1.66
N LYS A 273 -16.61 20.59 -0.56
CA LYS A 273 -16.99 21.99 -0.34
C LYS A 273 -15.79 22.95 -0.23
N THR A 274 -14.61 22.44 0.13
CA THR A 274 -13.37 23.24 0.23
C THR A 274 -12.60 23.24 -1.09
N VAL A 275 -12.58 22.11 -1.80
CA VAL A 275 -11.97 22.00 -3.14
C VAL A 275 -12.74 22.85 -4.16
N LEU A 276 -14.07 22.74 -4.19
CA LEU A 276 -14.92 23.53 -5.07
C LEU A 276 -14.85 25.04 -4.77
N LYS A 277 -14.64 25.42 -3.49
CA LYS A 277 -14.40 26.83 -3.12
C LYS A 277 -13.07 27.35 -3.65
N ASN A 278 -12.04 26.52 -3.70
CA ASN A 278 -10.73 26.90 -4.23
C ASN A 278 -10.73 26.98 -5.77
N GLU A 279 -11.51 26.11 -6.44
CA GLU A 279 -11.71 26.17 -7.90
C GLU A 279 -12.57 27.37 -8.31
N ILE A 280 -13.64 27.68 -7.57
CA ILE A 280 -14.46 28.89 -7.79
C ILE A 280 -13.67 30.17 -7.47
N ALA A 281 -12.74 30.12 -6.51
CA ALA A 281 -11.84 31.25 -6.25
C ALA A 281 -10.84 31.46 -7.40
N ARG A 282 -10.33 30.39 -8.01
CA ARG A 282 -9.46 30.45 -9.19
C ARG A 282 -10.19 30.91 -10.45
N SER A 283 -11.43 30.44 -10.68
CA SER A 283 -12.21 30.82 -11.86
C SER A 283 -12.74 32.27 -11.82
N ASN A 284 -12.85 32.86 -10.62
CA ASN A 284 -13.25 34.26 -10.45
C ASN A 284 -12.07 35.25 -10.56
N GLU A 285 -10.82 34.78 -10.63
CA GLU A 285 -9.64 35.61 -10.92
C GLU A 285 -9.28 35.67 -12.41
N ASP A 286 -9.90 34.84 -13.26
CA ASP A 286 -9.56 34.71 -14.70
C ASP A 286 -10.14 35.81 -15.62
N ASP A 287 -10.80 36.83 -15.09
CA ASP A 287 -11.23 38.02 -15.87
C ASP A 287 -10.16 39.12 -15.98
N ARG A 288 -8.89 38.82 -15.63
CA ARG A 288 -7.74 39.70 -15.92
C ARG A 288 -6.56 38.94 -16.49
N VAL A 289 -6.53 38.81 -17.80
CA VAL A 289 -5.34 38.45 -18.59
C VAL A 289 -4.15 39.36 -18.22
N SER A 290 -3.14 38.82 -17.53
CA SER A 290 -1.73 38.90 -17.94
C SER A 290 -0.78 38.16 -16.97
N SER A 291 0.10 37.33 -17.55
CA SER A 291 1.41 36.90 -17.01
C SER A 291 1.47 35.80 -15.94
N LEU A 292 1.43 34.54 -16.38
CA LEU A 292 1.97 33.36 -15.67
C LEU A 292 3.47 33.11 -15.99
N ASN A 293 4.22 34.16 -16.38
CA ASN A 293 5.65 34.06 -16.73
C ASN A 293 6.62 34.47 -15.60
N SER A 294 6.19 34.62 -14.35
CA SER A 294 7.07 35.11 -13.27
C SER A 294 7.46 34.09 -12.18
N ALA A 295 6.99 32.85 -12.22
CA ALA A 295 7.35 31.85 -11.21
C ALA A 295 8.64 31.04 -11.55
N MET A 296 9.21 31.22 -12.75
CA MET A 296 10.41 30.49 -13.20
C MET A 296 11.71 31.31 -13.23
N ALA A 297 11.69 32.55 -12.75
CA ALA A 297 12.87 33.41 -12.72
C ALA A 297 13.00 34.09 -11.37
N HIS A 298 13.44 33.38 -10.32
CA HIS A 298 14.21 33.92 -9.19
C HIS A 298 14.56 32.78 -8.19
N HIS A 299 15.51 31.93 -8.59
CA HIS A 299 16.48 31.36 -7.65
C HIS A 299 17.79 31.09 -8.41
N SER A 300 18.41 32.19 -8.83
CA SER A 300 19.81 32.18 -9.24
C SER A 300 20.65 32.24 -7.97
N ILE A 301 21.25 31.13 -7.56
CA ILE A 301 22.39 31.16 -6.64
C ILE A 301 23.64 31.14 -7.53
N GLN A 302 24.32 32.29 -7.54
CA GLN A 302 25.65 32.49 -8.08
C GLN A 302 26.61 31.41 -7.60
N CYS A 303 27.25 30.69 -8.53
CA CYS A 303 28.52 30.04 -8.28
C CYS A 303 29.62 30.92 -8.88
N ASP A 304 30.25 31.73 -8.04
CA ASP A 304 31.48 32.43 -8.40
C ASP A 304 32.62 31.40 -8.52
N SER A 305 33.26 31.41 -9.68
CA SER A 305 34.48 30.68 -9.94
C SER A 305 35.65 31.59 -9.55
N ASN A 306 36.46 31.21 -8.57
CA ASN A 306 37.93 31.30 -8.61
C ASN A 306 38.60 30.90 -7.27
N ASN A 307 39.44 29.84 -7.36
CA ASN A 307 40.65 29.52 -6.59
C ASN A 307 40.56 29.35 -5.06
N LEU A 308 40.78 28.13 -4.53
CA LEU A 308 42.12 27.58 -4.22
C LEU A 308 41.99 26.18 -3.56
N ALA A 309 42.94 25.30 -3.88
CA ALA A 309 43.06 23.88 -3.53
C ALA A 309 42.67 23.42 -2.10
N THR A 310 42.02 22.26 -1.99
CA THR A 310 42.58 20.99 -1.44
C THR A 310 41.47 19.94 -1.17
N THR A 311 41.75 18.70 -1.60
CA THR A 311 41.25 17.38 -1.11
C THR A 311 39.90 17.32 -0.38
N ASP A 312 38.88 16.66 -0.91
CA ASP A 312 38.59 15.24 -0.65
C ASP A 312 37.26 14.77 -1.31
N SER A 313 37.18 13.46 -1.51
CA SER A 313 36.19 12.66 -2.24
C SER A 313 34.71 13.09 -2.29
N LYS A 314 34.15 13.22 -3.51
CA LYS A 314 32.71 13.00 -3.81
C LYS A 314 32.60 11.97 -4.93
N LEU A 315 32.17 10.75 -4.56
CA LEU A 315 31.79 9.71 -5.53
C LEU A 315 30.52 10.14 -6.29
N PRO A 316 30.44 9.86 -7.61
CA PRO A 316 29.28 10.20 -8.42
C PRO A 316 28.07 9.32 -8.06
N MET A 317 26.88 9.93 -8.00
CA MET A 317 25.61 9.22 -7.88
C MET A 317 25.50 8.13 -8.95
N LYS A 318 25.54 6.87 -8.52
CA LYS A 318 25.38 5.71 -9.39
C LYS A 318 23.97 5.75 -9.99
N LYS A 319 23.89 5.73 -11.33
CA LYS A 319 22.68 5.40 -12.08
C LYS A 319 22.11 4.10 -11.50
N LYS A 320 20.92 4.14 -10.91
CA LYS A 320 20.27 2.95 -10.34
C LYS A 320 20.07 1.93 -11.48
N SER A 321 20.74 0.79 -11.36
CA SER A 321 20.55 -0.40 -12.21
C SER A 321 19.08 -0.81 -12.23
N ALA A 322 18.68 -1.63 -13.21
CA ALA A 322 17.41 -2.36 -13.17
C ALA A 322 17.17 -2.89 -11.75
N ARG A 323 16.07 -2.46 -11.12
CA ARG A 323 15.75 -2.81 -9.73
C ARG A 323 15.50 -4.31 -9.68
N TYR A 324 16.54 -5.05 -9.29
CA TYR A 324 16.44 -6.45 -8.89
C TYR A 324 15.91 -6.44 -7.45
N PHE A 325 14.79 -7.12 -7.22
CA PHE A 325 14.21 -7.31 -5.90
C PHE A 325 14.54 -8.73 -5.44
N PRO A 326 15.77 -9.01 -4.95
CA PRO A 326 16.21 -10.37 -4.64
C PRO A 326 15.26 -11.11 -3.69
N ASN A 327 14.64 -10.35 -2.79
CA ASN A 327 13.91 -10.86 -1.63
C ASN A 327 12.46 -10.32 -1.56
N SER A 328 11.93 -9.82 -2.69
CA SER A 328 10.50 -9.55 -2.82
C SER A 328 10.00 -10.14 -4.13
N GLN A 329 8.95 -10.96 -4.05
CA GLN A 329 8.36 -11.60 -5.23
C GLN A 329 7.03 -10.93 -5.55
N ALA A 330 6.83 -10.63 -6.84
CA ALA A 330 5.57 -10.09 -7.30
C ALA A 330 4.49 -11.18 -7.27
N SER A 331 3.37 -10.86 -6.65
CA SER A 331 2.12 -11.64 -6.69
C SER A 331 1.16 -11.16 -7.78
N LEU A 332 1.47 -10.04 -8.44
CA LEU A 332 0.60 -9.42 -9.44
C LEU A 332 0.28 -10.39 -10.60
N VAL A 333 -1.01 -10.70 -10.76
CA VAL A 333 -1.52 -11.54 -11.85
C VAL A 333 -2.49 -10.76 -12.73
N TYR A 334 -2.31 -10.89 -14.04
CA TYR A 334 -3.25 -10.39 -15.04
C TYR A 334 -4.27 -11.50 -15.38
N LEU A 335 -5.47 -11.43 -14.81
CA LEU A 335 -6.48 -12.47 -15.00
C LEU A 335 -7.16 -12.31 -16.36
N THR A 336 -6.75 -13.15 -17.32
CA THR A 336 -7.40 -13.22 -18.64
C THR A 336 -8.72 -13.94 -18.51
N THR A 337 -9.84 -13.20 -18.54
CA THR A 337 -11.15 -13.82 -18.67
C THR A 337 -11.41 -14.09 -20.15
N LYS A 338 -11.90 -15.30 -20.49
CA LYS A 338 -12.32 -15.66 -21.86
C LYS A 338 -13.62 -14.97 -22.30
N SER A 339 -14.02 -13.90 -21.62
CA SER A 339 -15.25 -13.17 -21.93
C SER A 339 -15.02 -12.26 -23.13
N GLU A 340 -15.83 -12.46 -24.18
CA GLU A 340 -15.97 -11.53 -25.30
C GLU A 340 -16.96 -10.39 -24.98
N GLU A 341 -17.63 -10.45 -23.84
CA GLU A 341 -18.57 -9.43 -23.37
C GLU A 341 -17.85 -8.33 -22.59
N ASP A 342 -18.42 -7.12 -22.62
CA ASP A 342 -18.02 -5.96 -21.81
C ASP A 342 -17.86 -6.41 -20.34
N PRO A 343 -16.62 -6.53 -19.83
CA PRO A 343 -16.36 -7.09 -18.54
C PRO A 343 -16.85 -6.12 -17.51
N ASP A 344 -17.93 -6.50 -16.84
CA ASP A 344 -18.34 -5.94 -15.57
C ASP A 344 -18.12 -4.41 -15.51
N PHE A 345 -18.74 -3.61 -16.39
CA PHE A 345 -18.94 -2.18 -16.10
C PHE A 345 -19.82 -2.08 -14.86
N HIS A 346 -19.19 -2.17 -13.70
CA HIS A 346 -19.76 -2.00 -12.38
C HIS A 346 -19.02 -0.81 -11.80
N PRO A 347 -19.51 0.42 -12.02
CA PRO A 347 -19.21 1.47 -11.07
C PRO A 347 -19.33 0.88 -9.67
N VAL A 348 -18.24 0.86 -8.91
CA VAL A 348 -18.29 0.54 -7.49
C VAL A 348 -18.96 1.74 -6.85
N SER A 349 -20.28 1.68 -6.72
CA SER A 349 -21.08 2.67 -5.99
C SER A 349 -21.29 2.21 -4.54
N GLY A 350 -21.56 3.16 -3.65
CA GLY A 350 -21.74 2.90 -2.23
C GLY A 350 -20.43 2.61 -1.48
N ARG A 351 -20.48 1.66 -0.53
CA ARG A 351 -19.36 1.39 0.39
C ARG A 351 -18.16 0.83 -0.37
N GLY A 352 -16.99 1.43 -0.17
CA GLY A 352 -15.75 1.09 -0.87
C GLY A 352 -15.56 1.78 -2.22
N SER A 353 -16.49 2.64 -2.64
CA SER A 353 -16.40 3.37 -3.92
C SER A 353 -15.17 4.26 -4.03
N ARG A 354 -14.62 4.72 -2.90
CA ARG A 354 -13.38 5.50 -2.84
C ARG A 354 -12.11 4.66 -2.80
N ALA A 355 -12.18 3.32 -2.79
CA ALA A 355 -11.00 2.48 -2.70
C ALA A 355 -10.07 2.61 -3.94
N HIS A 356 -8.86 3.09 -3.69
CA HIS A 356 -7.87 3.35 -4.74
C HIS A 356 -6.44 3.15 -4.23
N MET A 357 -5.50 3.04 -5.17
CA MET A 357 -4.06 3.24 -4.95
C MET A 357 -3.60 4.41 -5.81
N THR A 358 -2.97 5.42 -5.22
CA THR A 358 -2.45 6.57 -5.96
C THR A 358 -1.17 6.19 -6.69
N LEU A 359 -1.17 6.34 -8.02
CA LEU A 359 -0.05 5.97 -8.88
C LEU A 359 0.80 7.18 -9.25
N GLY A 360 0.18 8.36 -9.35
CA GLY A 360 0.90 9.61 -9.44
C GLY A 360 0.01 10.84 -9.23
N ILE A 361 0.66 11.94 -8.89
CA ILE A 361 0.05 13.22 -8.55
C ILE A 361 0.64 14.33 -9.42
N ALA A 362 -0.17 15.31 -9.76
CA ALA A 362 0.28 16.52 -10.42
C ALA A 362 1.08 17.42 -9.44
N PRO A 363 1.88 18.37 -9.92
CA PRO A 363 2.60 19.31 -9.07
C PRO A 363 1.66 20.06 -8.12
N GLY A 364 1.97 20.03 -6.82
CA GLY A 364 1.19 20.73 -5.78
C GLY A 364 -0.05 19.99 -5.29
N GLU A 365 -0.34 18.79 -5.82
CA GLU A 365 -1.43 17.94 -5.36
C GLU A 365 -1.00 16.96 -4.27
N SER A 366 -1.97 16.28 -3.67
CA SER A 366 -1.73 15.30 -2.60
C SER A 366 -2.39 13.97 -2.93
N ALA A 367 -1.86 12.86 -2.40
CA ALA A 367 -2.37 11.52 -2.73
C ALA A 367 -3.82 11.29 -2.35
N VAL A 368 -4.34 12.02 -1.34
CA VAL A 368 -5.75 11.92 -0.94
C VAL A 368 -6.71 12.46 -2.02
N THR A 369 -6.22 13.32 -2.92
CA THR A 369 -6.98 13.89 -4.03
C THR A 369 -7.54 12.79 -4.94
N THR A 370 -6.78 11.74 -5.22
CA THR A 370 -7.18 10.60 -6.07
C THR A 370 -8.49 9.97 -5.61
N GLY A 371 -8.70 9.85 -4.30
CA GLY A 371 -9.95 9.31 -3.76
C GLY A 371 -11.15 10.22 -3.99
N TYR A 372 -10.96 11.55 -3.96
CA TYR A 372 -12.05 12.48 -4.28
C TYR A 372 -12.35 12.51 -5.77
N ASP A 373 -11.31 12.51 -6.60
CA ASP A 373 -11.41 12.39 -8.05
C ASP A 373 -12.21 11.14 -8.45
N LEU A 374 -11.95 10.01 -7.78
CA LEU A 374 -12.68 8.77 -7.99
C LEU A 374 -14.16 8.89 -7.58
N LEU A 375 -14.47 9.56 -6.47
CA LEU A 375 -15.86 9.78 -6.06
C LEU A 375 -16.63 10.72 -7.00
N GLU A 376 -15.95 11.68 -7.62
CA GLU A 376 -16.54 12.52 -8.69
C GLU A 376 -16.91 11.67 -9.90
N VAL A 377 -15.99 10.81 -10.34
CA VAL A 377 -16.24 9.83 -11.41
C VAL A 377 -17.40 8.91 -11.07
N VAL A 378 -17.46 8.36 -9.84
CA VAL A 378 -18.55 7.47 -9.40
C VAL A 378 -19.91 8.14 -9.51
N LYS A 379 -20.02 9.44 -9.20
CA LYS A 379 -21.28 10.18 -9.36
C LYS A 379 -21.67 10.35 -10.82
N LEU A 380 -20.70 10.60 -11.70
CA LEU A 380 -20.93 10.74 -13.15
C LEU A 380 -21.29 9.39 -13.80
N GLU A 381 -20.82 8.27 -13.23
CA GLU A 381 -21.22 6.91 -13.63
C GLU A 381 -22.68 6.60 -13.33
N GLU A 382 -23.28 7.24 -12.32
CA GLU A 382 -24.69 7.08 -11.94
C GLU A 382 -25.63 7.91 -12.84
N GLU A 383 -25.10 8.85 -13.61
CA GLU A 383 -25.89 9.63 -14.56
C GLU A 383 -26.29 8.77 -15.78
N GLU A 384 -27.57 8.83 -16.18
CA GLU A 384 -28.06 8.21 -17.42
C GLU A 384 -27.63 9.03 -18.66
N LYS A 385 -26.31 9.12 -18.87
CA LYS A 385 -25.68 9.85 -19.97
C LYS A 385 -24.80 8.92 -20.78
N ASP A 386 -24.86 9.07 -22.10
CA ASP A 386 -23.94 8.38 -23.01
C ASP A 386 -22.61 9.13 -23.03
N TRP A 387 -21.62 8.55 -22.34
CA TRP A 387 -20.28 9.10 -22.22
C TRP A 387 -19.37 8.58 -23.34
N PRO A 388 -18.61 9.45 -24.04
CA PRO A 388 -17.69 9.01 -25.08
C PRO A 388 -16.77 7.90 -24.60
N THR A 389 -16.80 6.76 -25.29
CA THR A 389 -16.05 5.56 -24.90
C THR A 389 -15.24 5.06 -26.09
N TYR A 390 -13.94 4.90 -25.86
CA TYR A 390 -12.94 4.55 -26.86
C TYR A 390 -12.41 3.14 -26.57
N PRO A 391 -12.63 2.15 -27.47
CA PRO A 391 -12.01 0.84 -27.35
C PRO A 391 -10.49 0.93 -27.41
N THR A 392 -9.81 0.19 -26.56
CA THR A 392 -8.34 0.13 -26.48
C THR A 392 -7.87 -1.33 -26.49
N THR A 393 -6.57 -1.54 -26.62
CA THR A 393 -5.99 -2.90 -26.56
C THR A 393 -6.21 -3.59 -25.21
N ARG A 394 -6.49 -2.82 -24.14
CA ARG A 394 -6.57 -3.30 -22.76
C ARG A 394 -7.95 -3.11 -22.12
N GLY A 395 -8.93 -2.59 -22.86
CA GLY A 395 -10.29 -2.36 -22.36
C GLY A 395 -10.94 -1.15 -23.00
N TRP A 396 -11.64 -0.33 -22.22
CA TRP A 396 -12.39 0.82 -22.72
C TRP A 396 -11.99 2.06 -21.94
N LEU A 397 -11.50 3.08 -22.65
CA LEU A 397 -11.22 4.38 -22.09
C LEU A 397 -12.47 5.25 -22.23
N ARG A 398 -13.02 5.74 -21.13
CA ARG A 398 -14.22 6.57 -21.14
C ARG A 398 -13.92 7.98 -20.66
N ASP A 399 -14.50 8.96 -21.34
CA ASP A 399 -14.45 10.38 -21.02
C ASP A 399 -15.70 10.80 -20.23
N TYR A 400 -15.50 11.24 -18.99
CA TYR A 400 -16.54 11.78 -18.10
C TYR A 400 -16.59 13.33 -18.12
N GLY A 401 -15.94 13.95 -19.10
CA GLY A 401 -15.83 15.39 -19.26
C GLY A 401 -14.86 16.04 -18.27
N GLU A 402 -14.50 17.29 -18.55
CA GLU A 402 -13.56 18.11 -17.76
C GLU A 402 -12.25 17.36 -17.46
N ASN A 403 -11.74 16.63 -18.46
CA ASN A 403 -10.51 15.83 -18.39
C ASN A 403 -10.54 14.70 -17.33
N ARG A 404 -11.73 14.19 -16.97
CA ARG A 404 -11.86 12.98 -16.14
C ARG A 404 -12.00 11.76 -17.03
N TRP A 405 -10.98 10.93 -17.03
CA TRP A 405 -10.90 9.75 -17.88
C TRP A 405 -10.77 8.48 -17.03
N VAL A 406 -11.44 7.40 -17.44
CA VAL A 406 -11.31 6.11 -16.78
C VAL A 406 -11.05 5.02 -17.80
N LEU A 407 -9.95 4.30 -17.64
CA LEU A 407 -9.71 3.05 -18.34
C LEU A 407 -10.35 1.91 -17.54
N TYR A 408 -11.46 1.35 -18.04
CA TYR A 408 -11.99 0.08 -17.57
C TYR A 408 -11.24 -1.05 -18.22
N MET A 409 -10.57 -1.88 -17.42
CA MET A 409 -9.70 -2.91 -17.95
C MET A 409 -10.51 -4.14 -18.34
N LYS A 410 -10.20 -4.72 -19.51
CA LYS A 410 -10.84 -5.96 -19.96
C LYS A 410 -10.57 -7.13 -19.02
N ASN A 411 -9.37 -7.13 -18.46
CA ASN A 411 -8.89 -8.14 -17.55
C ASN A 411 -8.50 -7.45 -16.25
N LYS A 412 -8.98 -8.02 -15.15
CA LYS A 412 -8.70 -7.52 -13.81
C LYS A 412 -7.24 -7.85 -13.45
N ILE A 413 -6.62 -6.98 -12.66
CA ILE A 413 -5.33 -7.29 -12.03
C ILE A 413 -5.64 -7.69 -10.60
N THR A 414 -5.19 -8.86 -10.18
CA THR A 414 -5.19 -9.24 -8.76
C THR A 414 -3.78 -9.13 -8.21
N VAL A 415 -3.68 -8.72 -6.95
CA VAL A 415 -2.41 -8.54 -6.25
C VAL A 415 -2.60 -8.81 -4.77
N GLU A 416 -1.65 -9.49 -4.15
CA GLU A 416 -1.66 -9.73 -2.72
C GLU A 416 -1.26 -8.48 -1.95
N THR A 417 -1.88 -8.29 -0.79
CA THR A 417 -1.65 -7.13 0.06
C THR A 417 -1.65 -7.53 1.53
N LEU A 418 -0.98 -6.74 2.37
CA LEU A 418 -1.01 -6.91 3.82
C LEU A 418 -1.80 -5.77 4.46
N PHE A 419 -2.76 -6.08 5.33
CA PHE A 419 -3.45 -5.06 6.09
C PHE A 419 -2.57 -4.58 7.25
N ALA A 420 -2.15 -3.33 7.23
CA ALA A 420 -1.19 -2.78 8.20
C ALA A 420 -1.42 -1.29 8.46
N GLY A 421 -0.88 -0.80 9.57
CA GLY A 421 -0.93 0.60 9.98
C GLY A 421 0.39 1.31 9.67
N VAL A 422 0.32 2.57 9.29
CA VAL A 422 1.49 3.45 9.16
C VAL A 422 1.55 4.41 10.32
N TYR A 423 2.68 4.43 11.01
CA TYR A 423 2.92 5.26 12.19
C TYR A 423 3.96 6.31 11.81
N SER A 424 3.52 7.54 11.55
CA SER A 424 4.43 8.61 11.16
C SER A 424 5.30 9.09 12.31
N VAL A 425 6.43 9.59 11.84
CA VAL A 425 7.36 10.48 12.50
C VAL A 425 6.69 11.86 12.60
N SER A 426 5.99 12.17 13.69
CA SER A 426 5.54 13.54 13.96
C SER A 426 6.27 14.15 15.15
#